data_AF-A0A7C3HIZ6-F1
#
_entry.id   AF-A0A7C3HIZ6-F1
#
_cell.length_a   1.000
_cell.length_b   1.000
_cell.length_c   1.000
_cell.angle_alpha   90.00
_cell.angle_beta   90.00
_cell.angle_gamma   90.00
#
_symmetry.space_group_name_H-M   'P 1'
#
loop_
_entity.id
_entity.type
_entity.pdbx_description
1 polymer ?
#
loop_
_entity_poly.entity_id
_entity_poly.type
_entity_poly.pdbx_seq_one_letter_code
_entity_poly.pdbx_strand_id
1 'polypeptide(L)'
;MNVFRRQLTLLFAGFLVAGLVAPTRSSAQRDCDFAEFQRRAVAAVGQFVGSPSSGDLTELRQLGATGERCLSSLTGFQKFLGHYLTGYVWYSLGVANGDGSLLDRARSHFQRAVQSYDAAYNRPEMLETSRLMVGWALARRGDLAGDVNVLGKAVDALGTVGEPLRTDAIYLRGLVRLRESEILFRSALAGLAETATDSALTTLKLAVQDLNAVRRNARDASLRASAAYWAGEAQVLVAKVQALLALNGRGTLPEKELANLSESFDQLTRNQGLVSSVRRASQVAAVYTKM
;
A
#
# COMPACT_ATOMS: atom_id res chain seq x y z
N MET A 1 4.91 20.73 9.94
CA MET A 1 4.13 20.96 8.70
C MET A 1 4.85 21.79 7.62
N ASN A 2 5.97 22.49 7.90
CA ASN A 2 6.55 23.46 6.94
C ASN A 2 7.91 23.08 6.29
N VAL A 3 8.57 22.00 6.69
CA VAL A 3 9.91 21.63 6.15
C VAL A 3 9.81 20.65 4.97
N PHE A 4 8.93 19.65 5.07
CA PHE A 4 8.77 18.60 4.05
C PHE A 4 8.13 19.11 2.74
N ARG A 5 7.13 20.01 2.86
CA ARG A 5 6.48 20.71 1.75
C ARG A 5 7.42 21.68 1.00
N ARG A 6 8.49 22.15 1.65
CA ARG A 6 9.49 23.00 0.99
C ARG A 6 10.49 22.17 0.20
N GLN A 7 10.88 21.00 0.71
CA GLN A 7 11.83 20.11 0.04
C GLN A 7 11.23 19.41 -1.18
N LEU A 8 9.92 19.07 -1.14
CA LEU A 8 9.27 18.36 -2.24
C LEU A 8 8.85 19.29 -3.40
N THR A 9 8.37 20.50 -3.10
CA THR A 9 8.21 21.57 -4.11
C THR A 9 9.56 21.94 -4.76
N LEU A 10 10.67 21.96 -4.01
CA LEU A 10 12.02 22.16 -4.57
C LEU A 10 12.50 20.96 -5.40
N LEU A 11 12.08 19.74 -5.04
CA LEU A 11 12.35 18.51 -5.81
C LEU A 11 11.64 18.51 -7.15
N PHE A 12 10.48 19.15 -7.33
CA PHE A 12 9.80 19.25 -8.64
C PHE A 12 10.14 20.56 -9.39
N ALA A 13 10.33 21.68 -8.68
CA ALA A 13 10.75 22.94 -9.29
C ALA A 13 12.19 22.87 -9.86
N GLY A 14 13.07 22.07 -9.26
CA GLY A 14 14.42 21.85 -9.78
C GLY A 14 14.47 21.12 -11.14
N PHE A 15 13.47 20.31 -11.48
CA PHE A 15 13.42 19.59 -12.77
C PHE A 15 13.01 20.46 -13.94
N LEU A 16 12.20 21.50 -13.70
CA LEU A 16 11.86 22.48 -14.73
C LEU A 16 13.08 23.28 -15.20
N VAL A 17 14.12 23.40 -14.35
CA VAL A 17 15.33 24.17 -14.66
C VAL A 17 16.49 23.30 -15.16
N ALA A 18 16.60 22.04 -14.73
CA ALA A 18 17.71 21.15 -15.10
C ALA A 18 17.57 20.45 -16.47
N GLY A 19 16.47 20.65 -17.20
CA GLY A 19 16.25 20.12 -18.55
C GLY A 19 17.06 20.81 -19.67
N LEU A 20 18.00 21.70 -19.36
CA LEU A 20 18.69 22.56 -20.33
C LEU A 20 20.06 22.06 -20.81
N VAL A 21 20.48 20.83 -20.47
CA VAL A 21 21.70 20.24 -21.06
C VAL A 21 21.32 19.06 -21.93
N ALA A 22 21.13 19.33 -23.23
CA ALA A 22 20.89 18.31 -24.24
C ALA A 22 22.20 17.57 -24.57
N PRO A 23 22.30 16.25 -24.34
CA PRO A 23 23.35 15.46 -24.98
C PRO A 23 22.99 15.23 -26.45
N THR A 24 24.03 15.15 -27.29
CA THR A 24 23.93 14.85 -28.72
C THR A 24 23.19 13.53 -28.94
N ARG A 25 22.05 13.58 -29.63
CA ARG A 25 21.13 12.45 -29.85
C ARG A 25 21.78 11.38 -30.72
N SER A 26 21.86 10.15 -30.20
CA SER A 26 22.04 8.96 -31.05
C SER A 26 20.69 8.55 -31.68
N SER A 27 20.74 7.84 -32.81
CA SER A 27 19.55 7.45 -33.59
C SER A 27 18.56 6.55 -32.83
N ALA A 28 18.99 5.85 -31.77
CA ALA A 28 18.13 5.05 -30.89
C ALA A 28 17.35 5.88 -29.85
N GLN A 29 17.67 7.16 -29.71
CA GLN A 29 17.10 8.08 -28.72
C GLN A 29 15.97 8.94 -29.30
N ARG A 30 15.52 8.64 -30.53
CA ARG A 30 14.45 9.38 -31.22
C ARG A 30 13.03 8.95 -30.82
N ASP A 31 12.86 7.78 -30.19
CA ASP A 31 11.52 7.21 -29.93
C ASP A 31 11.00 7.46 -28.51
N CYS A 32 11.78 8.10 -27.63
CA CYS A 32 11.35 8.46 -26.29
C CYS A 32 11.66 9.92 -25.96
N ASP A 33 10.63 10.77 -25.98
CA ASP A 33 10.66 12.06 -25.31
C ASP A 33 10.39 11.86 -23.81
N PHE A 34 11.47 11.60 -23.05
CA PHE A 34 11.38 11.34 -21.62
C PHE A 34 10.82 12.53 -20.83
N ALA A 35 11.10 13.76 -21.26
CA ALA A 35 10.60 14.97 -20.61
C ALA A 35 9.07 15.06 -20.78
N GLU A 36 8.57 14.77 -21.99
CA GLU A 36 7.14 14.71 -22.24
C GLU A 36 6.46 13.57 -21.48
N PHE A 37 7.05 12.37 -21.48
CA PHE A 37 6.57 11.25 -20.67
C PHE A 37 6.47 11.64 -19.19
N GLN A 38 7.52 12.26 -18.63
CA GLN A 38 7.54 12.70 -17.24
C GLN A 38 6.41 13.71 -16.95
N ARG A 39 6.24 14.73 -17.80
CA ARG A 39 5.16 15.73 -17.63
C ARG A 39 3.79 15.07 -17.62
N ARG A 40 3.52 14.20 -18.59
CA ARG A 40 2.22 13.53 -18.71
C ARG A 40 1.98 12.52 -17.60
N ALA A 41 2.99 11.76 -17.20
CA ALA A 41 2.89 10.83 -16.07
C ALA A 41 2.54 11.56 -14.77
N VAL A 42 3.22 12.69 -14.48
CA VAL A 42 2.91 13.51 -13.29
C VAL A 42 1.51 14.10 -13.36
N ALA A 43 1.09 14.63 -14.53
CA ALA A 43 -0.24 15.18 -14.72
C ALA A 43 -1.34 14.14 -14.51
N ALA A 44 -1.23 12.98 -15.18
CA ALA A 44 -2.20 11.90 -15.08
C ALA A 44 -2.30 11.36 -13.65
N VAL A 45 -1.17 11.19 -12.96
CA VAL A 45 -1.14 10.78 -11.55
C VAL A 45 -1.79 11.82 -10.64
N GLY A 46 -1.53 13.10 -10.85
CA GLY A 46 -2.10 14.19 -10.04
C GLY A 46 -3.63 14.34 -10.16
N GLN A 47 -4.21 13.86 -11.26
CA GLN A 47 -5.66 13.84 -11.52
C GLN A 47 -6.37 12.63 -10.89
N PHE A 48 -5.64 11.54 -10.58
CA PHE A 48 -6.19 10.28 -10.05
C PHE A 48 -6.67 10.31 -8.58
N VAL A 49 -6.89 11.50 -8.02
CA VAL A 49 -7.43 11.70 -6.67
C VAL A 49 -8.98 11.56 -6.65
N GLY A 50 -9.63 11.29 -7.79
CA GLY A 50 -11.08 11.09 -7.93
C GLY A 50 -11.50 9.74 -8.56
N SER A 51 -12.75 9.63 -8.99
CA SER A 51 -13.25 8.49 -9.79
C SER A 51 -12.84 8.67 -11.26
N PRO A 52 -11.88 7.89 -11.78
CA PRO A 52 -11.36 8.13 -13.13
C PRO A 52 -12.40 7.79 -14.19
N SER A 53 -12.44 8.59 -15.25
CA SER A 53 -13.22 8.29 -16.45
C SER A 53 -12.60 7.11 -17.22
N SER A 54 -13.35 6.50 -18.13
CA SER A 54 -12.82 5.47 -19.05
C SER A 54 -11.71 6.03 -19.96
N GLY A 55 -11.77 7.33 -20.28
CA GLY A 55 -10.71 8.06 -20.98
C GLY A 55 -9.41 8.10 -20.18
N ASP A 56 -9.50 8.42 -18.89
CA ASP A 56 -8.34 8.54 -17.99
C ASP A 56 -7.58 7.20 -17.86
N LEU A 57 -8.33 6.10 -17.78
CA LEU A 57 -7.76 4.75 -17.71
C LEU A 57 -7.04 4.34 -19.01
N THR A 58 -7.56 4.78 -20.16
CA THR A 58 -6.94 4.54 -21.46
C THR A 58 -5.64 5.32 -21.59
N GLU A 59 -5.63 6.58 -21.15
CA GLU A 59 -4.42 7.39 -21.12
C GLU A 59 -3.35 6.80 -20.20
N LEU A 60 -3.70 6.38 -18.98
CA LEU A 60 -2.74 5.72 -18.08
C LEU A 60 -2.12 4.48 -18.72
N ARG A 61 -2.92 3.65 -19.41
CA ARG A 61 -2.39 2.45 -20.08
C ARG A 61 -1.38 2.81 -21.17
N GLN A 62 -1.67 3.84 -21.96
CA GLN A 62 -0.75 4.34 -22.99
C GLN A 62 0.54 4.91 -22.38
N LEU A 63 0.42 5.65 -21.27
CA LEU A 63 1.57 6.19 -20.54
C LEU A 63 2.44 5.07 -19.96
N GLY A 64 1.85 4.02 -19.37
CA GLY A 64 2.60 2.88 -18.83
C GLY A 64 3.41 2.18 -19.91
N ALA A 65 2.79 1.91 -21.07
CA ALA A 65 3.48 1.33 -22.22
C ALA A 65 4.58 2.25 -22.79
N THR A 66 4.36 3.57 -22.79
CA THR A 66 5.37 4.54 -23.23
C THR A 66 6.56 4.57 -22.28
N GLY A 67 6.32 4.57 -20.97
CA GLY A 67 7.35 4.48 -19.95
C GLY A 67 8.20 3.21 -20.12
N GLU A 68 7.58 2.06 -20.33
CA GLU A 68 8.28 0.79 -20.59
C GLU A 68 9.21 0.86 -21.80
N ARG A 69 8.75 1.44 -22.92
CA ARG A 69 9.58 1.64 -24.12
C ARG A 69 10.75 2.60 -23.87
N CYS A 70 10.51 3.66 -23.10
CA CYS A 70 11.53 4.65 -22.78
C CYS A 70 12.71 4.05 -22.01
N LEU A 71 12.47 3.09 -21.10
CA LEU A 71 13.45 2.57 -20.15
C LEU A 71 14.73 2.02 -20.78
N SER A 72 14.69 1.48 -22.00
CA SER A 72 15.89 0.96 -22.67
C SER A 72 16.88 2.06 -23.08
N SER A 73 16.40 3.29 -23.26
CA SER A 73 17.22 4.45 -23.64
C SER A 73 17.67 5.33 -22.46
N LEU A 74 17.16 5.07 -21.25
CA LEU A 74 17.48 5.87 -20.07
C LEU A 74 18.71 5.33 -19.34
N THR A 75 19.50 6.24 -18.79
CA THR A 75 20.67 5.91 -17.96
C THR A 75 20.70 6.73 -16.68
N GLY A 76 21.46 6.26 -15.70
CA GLY A 76 21.62 6.92 -14.40
C GLY A 76 20.29 7.31 -13.75
N PHE A 77 20.21 8.57 -13.31
CA PHE A 77 19.05 9.08 -12.59
C PHE A 77 17.77 9.12 -13.44
N GLN A 78 17.88 9.30 -14.76
CA GLN A 78 16.71 9.21 -15.64
C GLN A 78 16.13 7.80 -15.63
N LYS A 79 16.97 6.77 -15.58
CA LYS A 79 16.51 5.37 -15.50
C LYS A 79 15.79 5.09 -14.18
N PHE A 80 16.34 5.60 -13.07
CA PHE A 80 15.66 5.57 -11.76
C PHE A 80 14.25 6.18 -11.86
N LEU A 81 14.15 7.42 -12.36
CA LEU A 81 12.87 8.12 -12.48
C LEU A 81 11.92 7.46 -13.47
N GLY A 82 12.43 6.95 -14.58
CA GLY A 82 11.63 6.22 -15.55
C GLY A 82 10.98 4.99 -14.94
N HIS A 83 11.74 4.22 -14.15
CA HIS A 83 11.18 3.08 -13.42
C HIS A 83 10.14 3.54 -12.40
N TYR A 84 10.44 4.56 -11.61
CA TYR A 84 9.53 5.08 -10.60
C TYR A 84 8.18 5.56 -11.19
N LEU A 85 8.22 6.42 -12.21
CA LEU A 85 7.02 6.99 -12.84
C LEU A 85 6.20 5.91 -13.56
N THR A 86 6.85 5.00 -14.28
CA THR A 86 6.18 3.87 -14.94
C THR A 86 5.50 2.98 -13.90
N GLY A 87 6.17 2.70 -12.79
CA GLY A 87 5.59 1.97 -11.66
C GLY A 87 4.36 2.65 -11.08
N TYR A 88 4.41 3.97 -10.92
CA TYR A 88 3.28 4.75 -10.41
C TYR A 88 2.08 4.71 -11.36
N VAL A 89 2.31 4.86 -12.67
CA VAL A 89 1.24 4.75 -13.68
C VAL A 89 0.55 3.39 -13.62
N TRP A 90 1.33 2.30 -13.57
CA TRP A 90 0.77 0.96 -13.43
C TRP A 90 0.05 0.74 -12.09
N TYR A 91 0.57 1.31 -11.01
CA TYR A 91 -0.07 1.24 -9.70
C TYR A 91 -1.45 1.90 -9.71
N SER A 92 -1.55 3.14 -10.22
CA SER A 92 -2.82 3.85 -10.34
C SER A 92 -3.83 3.08 -11.20
N LEU A 93 -3.38 2.54 -12.33
CA LEU A 93 -4.25 1.75 -13.22
C LEU A 93 -4.70 0.44 -12.56
N GLY A 94 -3.82 -0.25 -11.85
CA GLY A 94 -4.13 -1.48 -11.12
C GLY A 94 -5.10 -1.24 -9.97
N VAL A 95 -4.93 -0.16 -9.20
CA VAL A 95 -5.85 0.25 -8.14
C VAL A 95 -7.24 0.53 -8.68
N ALA A 96 -7.32 1.24 -9.82
CA ALA A 96 -8.58 1.69 -10.40
C ALA A 96 -9.36 0.54 -11.05
N ASN A 97 -8.67 -0.38 -11.74
CA ASN A 97 -9.31 -1.53 -12.37
C ASN A 97 -9.50 -2.72 -11.40
N GLY A 98 -8.92 -2.67 -10.21
CA GLY A 98 -8.85 -3.84 -9.33
C GLY A 98 -8.03 -4.98 -9.95
N ASP A 99 -7.01 -4.66 -10.73
CA ASP A 99 -6.21 -5.62 -11.49
C ASP A 99 -4.88 -5.92 -10.79
N GLY A 100 -4.79 -7.11 -10.19
CA GLY A 100 -3.58 -7.57 -9.50
C GLY A 100 -2.35 -7.69 -10.40
N SER A 101 -2.52 -8.00 -11.69
CA SER A 101 -1.39 -8.15 -12.62
C SER A 101 -0.68 -6.81 -12.88
N LEU A 102 -1.45 -5.72 -12.91
CA LEU A 102 -0.91 -4.37 -13.03
C LEU A 102 -0.19 -3.92 -11.76
N LEU A 103 -0.65 -4.36 -10.58
CA LEU A 103 0.04 -4.11 -9.32
C LEU A 103 1.35 -4.89 -9.20
N ASP A 104 1.40 -6.13 -9.68
CA ASP A 104 2.64 -6.92 -9.75
C ASP A 104 3.64 -6.27 -10.71
N ARG A 105 3.17 -5.72 -11.84
CA ARG A 105 3.97 -4.94 -12.78
C ARG A 105 4.49 -3.66 -12.12
N ALA A 106 3.63 -2.89 -11.46
CA ALA A 106 3.99 -1.69 -10.71
C ALA A 106 5.10 -1.98 -9.68
N ARG A 107 4.92 -3.04 -8.88
CA ARG A 107 5.91 -3.51 -7.91
C ARG A 107 7.27 -3.76 -8.56
N SER A 108 7.30 -4.47 -9.70
CA SER A 108 8.55 -4.74 -10.41
C SER A 108 9.27 -3.45 -10.83
N HIS A 109 8.52 -2.46 -11.31
CA HIS A 109 9.09 -1.16 -11.66
C HIS A 109 9.64 -0.41 -10.43
N PHE A 110 8.93 -0.38 -9.30
CA PHE A 110 9.45 0.24 -8.08
C PHE A 110 10.69 -0.47 -7.54
N GLN A 111 10.75 -1.80 -7.61
CA GLN A 111 11.95 -2.56 -7.24
C GLN A 111 13.13 -2.21 -8.16
N ARG A 112 12.90 -2.09 -9.47
CA ARG A 112 13.94 -1.65 -10.42
C ARG A 112 14.35 -0.20 -10.20
N ALA A 113 13.44 0.67 -9.75
CA ALA A 113 13.79 2.03 -9.33
C ALA A 113 14.74 1.97 -8.13
N VAL A 114 14.40 1.23 -7.07
CA VAL A 114 15.30 1.03 -5.91
C VAL A 114 16.68 0.50 -6.34
N GLN A 115 16.73 -0.46 -7.27
CA GLN A 115 17.99 -1.03 -7.78
C GLN A 115 18.79 -0.04 -8.65
N SER A 116 18.11 0.87 -9.36
CA SER A 116 18.76 1.86 -10.23
C SER A 116 19.14 3.14 -9.48
N TYR A 117 18.84 3.23 -8.18
CA TYR A 117 19.18 4.39 -7.37
C TYR A 117 20.68 4.37 -7.01
N ASP A 118 21.37 5.45 -7.32
CA ASP A 118 22.75 5.69 -6.93
C ASP A 118 22.78 6.67 -5.74
N ALA A 119 23.55 6.35 -4.70
CA ALA A 119 23.74 7.21 -3.55
C ALA A 119 24.35 8.57 -3.96
N ALA A 120 25.09 8.63 -5.06
CA ALA A 120 25.64 9.86 -5.63
C ALA A 120 24.55 10.88 -6.04
N TYR A 121 23.30 10.45 -6.22
CA TYR A 121 22.19 11.37 -6.49
C TYR A 121 21.84 12.24 -5.29
N ASN A 122 22.22 11.84 -4.07
CA ASN A 122 21.98 12.56 -2.82
C ASN A 122 20.49 12.94 -2.61
N ARG A 123 19.58 12.03 -2.98
CA ARG A 123 18.12 12.16 -2.83
C ARG A 123 17.53 10.95 -2.07
N PRO A 124 17.95 10.71 -0.81
CA PRO A 124 17.53 9.53 -0.06
C PRO A 124 16.00 9.40 0.08
N GLU A 125 15.27 10.52 0.07
CA GLU A 125 13.82 10.53 0.14
C GLU A 125 13.16 9.84 -1.07
N MET A 126 13.78 9.91 -2.26
CA MET A 126 13.25 9.25 -3.46
C MET A 126 13.43 7.73 -3.40
N LEU A 127 14.55 7.27 -2.82
CA LEU A 127 14.79 5.85 -2.56
C LEU A 127 13.77 5.30 -1.56
N GLU A 128 13.56 6.01 -0.44
CA GLU A 128 12.57 5.65 0.58
C GLU A 128 11.15 5.64 0.00
N THR A 129 10.80 6.62 -0.84
CA THR A 129 9.50 6.65 -1.53
C THR A 129 9.34 5.46 -2.48
N SER A 130 10.40 5.06 -3.19
CA SER A 130 10.35 3.89 -4.07
C SER A 130 10.12 2.60 -3.28
N ARG A 131 10.78 2.44 -2.12
CA ARG A 131 10.56 1.30 -1.20
C ARG A 131 9.15 1.30 -0.64
N LEU A 132 8.64 2.47 -0.24
CA LEU A 132 7.27 2.65 0.21
C LEU A 132 6.27 2.17 -0.86
N MET A 133 6.49 2.54 -2.12
CA MET A 133 5.60 2.15 -3.22
C MET A 133 5.64 0.65 -3.53
N VAL A 134 6.76 -0.04 -3.29
CA VAL A 134 6.79 -1.52 -3.30
C VAL A 134 5.83 -2.09 -2.26
N GLY A 135 5.88 -1.55 -1.04
CA GLY A 135 4.97 -1.94 0.05
C GLY A 135 3.51 -1.71 -0.29
N TRP A 136 3.15 -0.55 -0.83
CA TRP A 136 1.77 -0.25 -1.24
C TRP A 136 1.26 -1.14 -2.39
N ALA A 137 2.11 -1.41 -3.39
CA ALA A 137 1.75 -2.32 -4.48
C ALA A 137 1.44 -3.73 -3.95
N LEU A 138 2.25 -4.23 -3.00
CA LEU A 138 1.99 -5.50 -2.31
C LEU A 138 0.72 -5.43 -1.46
N ALA A 139 0.54 -4.39 -0.66
CA ALA A 139 -0.64 -4.24 0.20
C ALA A 139 -1.93 -4.30 -0.64
N ARG A 140 -1.97 -3.55 -1.74
CA ARG A 140 -3.13 -3.55 -2.63
C ARG A 140 -3.31 -4.88 -3.35
N ARG A 141 -2.22 -5.53 -3.76
CA ARG A 141 -2.27 -6.84 -4.42
C ARG A 141 -2.80 -7.92 -3.51
N GLY A 142 -2.37 -7.93 -2.25
CA GLY A 142 -2.81 -8.86 -1.22
C GLY A 142 -4.27 -8.63 -0.86
N ASP A 143 -4.67 -7.37 -0.69
CA ASP A 143 -6.06 -6.97 -0.44
C ASP A 143 -7.00 -7.43 -1.56
N LEU A 144 -6.66 -7.18 -2.84
CA LEU A 144 -7.46 -7.63 -3.98
C LEU A 144 -7.58 -9.16 -4.09
N ALA A 145 -6.55 -9.91 -3.70
CA ALA A 145 -6.60 -11.37 -3.70
C ALA A 145 -7.13 -11.98 -2.40
N GLY A 146 -7.30 -11.18 -1.34
CA GLY A 146 -7.46 -11.72 0.02
C GLY A 146 -6.24 -12.54 0.49
N ASP A 147 -5.05 -12.30 -0.07
CA ASP A 147 -3.82 -13.05 0.20
C ASP A 147 -3.03 -12.41 1.35
N VAL A 148 -3.16 -13.01 2.53
CA VAL A 148 -2.49 -12.59 3.76
C VAL A 148 -0.97 -12.70 3.67
N ASN A 149 -0.43 -13.67 2.93
CA ASN A 149 1.03 -13.79 2.78
C ASN A 149 1.59 -12.61 1.98
N VAL A 150 0.85 -12.14 0.97
CA VAL A 150 1.21 -10.94 0.21
C VAL A 150 1.10 -9.68 1.07
N LEU A 151 0.09 -9.61 1.95
CA LEU A 151 -0.03 -8.52 2.92
C LEU A 151 1.11 -8.53 3.96
N GLY A 152 1.55 -9.70 4.42
CA GLY A 152 2.73 -9.84 5.29
C GLY A 152 4.00 -9.28 4.62
N LYS A 153 4.24 -9.64 3.35
CA LYS A 153 5.34 -9.06 2.57
C LYS A 153 5.24 -7.54 2.42
N ALA A 154 4.03 -6.99 2.37
CA ALA A 154 3.82 -5.55 2.35
C ALA A 154 4.22 -4.89 3.68
N VAL A 155 3.86 -5.51 4.82
CA VAL A 155 4.29 -5.06 6.15
C VAL A 155 5.81 -5.05 6.27
N ASP A 156 6.47 -6.13 5.82
CA ASP A 156 7.93 -6.21 5.83
C ASP A 156 8.56 -5.10 4.99
N ALA A 157 8.06 -4.89 3.76
CA ALA A 157 8.54 -3.84 2.88
C ALA A 157 8.35 -2.43 3.49
N LEU A 158 7.19 -2.13 4.07
CA LEU A 158 6.92 -0.84 4.72
C LEU A 158 7.70 -0.67 6.03
N GLY A 159 8.00 -1.75 6.75
CA GLY A 159 8.76 -1.75 8.00
C GLY A 159 10.23 -1.38 7.83
N THR A 160 10.77 -1.50 6.61
CA THR A 160 12.13 -1.08 6.28
C THR A 160 12.28 0.42 6.02
N VAL A 161 11.18 1.16 5.97
CA VAL A 161 11.16 2.60 5.68
C VAL A 161 11.26 3.41 6.96
N GLY A 162 12.01 4.52 6.94
CA GLY A 162 12.18 5.39 8.12
C GLY A 162 10.87 6.02 8.64
N GLU A 163 10.92 6.60 9.86
CA GLU A 163 9.85 7.49 10.35
C GLU A 163 9.67 8.66 9.36
N PRO A 164 8.43 9.07 8.97
CA PRO A 164 7.12 8.82 9.58
C PRO A 164 6.31 7.64 9.00
N LEU A 165 6.85 6.94 7.99
CA LEU A 165 6.13 5.94 7.21
C LEU A 165 5.95 4.61 7.96
N ARG A 166 6.68 4.44 9.06
CA ARG A 166 6.50 3.36 10.03
C ARG A 166 5.08 3.27 10.59
N THR A 167 4.37 4.39 10.69
CA THR A 167 2.99 4.38 11.21
C THR A 167 2.03 3.67 10.26
N ASP A 168 2.20 3.84 8.94
CA ASP A 168 1.40 3.15 7.93
C ASP A 168 1.71 1.65 7.91
N ALA A 169 2.98 1.28 8.12
CA ALA A 169 3.40 -0.12 8.28
C ALA A 169 2.72 -0.78 9.49
N ILE A 170 2.68 -0.09 10.64
CA ILE A 170 2.01 -0.58 11.87
C ILE A 170 0.50 -0.70 11.63
N TYR A 171 -0.10 0.28 10.93
CA TYR A 171 -1.52 0.21 10.57
C TYR A 171 -1.81 -1.01 9.69
N LEU A 172 -1.06 -1.18 8.60
CA LEU A 172 -1.23 -2.33 7.72
C LEU A 172 -1.03 -3.65 8.50
N ARG A 173 -0.01 -3.73 9.36
CA ARG A 173 0.23 -4.90 10.22
C ARG A 173 -0.96 -5.23 11.11
N GLY A 174 -1.58 -4.21 11.71
CA GLY A 174 -2.82 -4.38 12.48
C GLY A 174 -3.93 -5.01 11.63
N LEU A 175 -4.11 -4.55 10.39
CA LEU A 175 -5.11 -5.10 9.46
C LEU A 175 -4.77 -6.53 8.99
N VAL A 176 -3.50 -6.84 8.73
CA VAL A 176 -3.05 -8.20 8.38
C VAL A 176 -3.39 -9.16 9.52
N ARG A 177 -3.08 -8.78 10.76
CA ARG A 177 -3.38 -9.60 11.95
C ARG A 177 -4.88 -9.83 12.15
N LEU A 178 -5.72 -8.84 11.86
CA LEU A 178 -7.18 -9.05 11.85
C LEU A 178 -7.56 -10.15 10.85
N ARG A 179 -7.02 -10.09 9.63
CA ARG A 179 -7.30 -11.10 8.59
C ARG A 179 -6.73 -12.48 8.93
N GLU A 180 -5.54 -12.54 9.52
CA GLU A 180 -4.95 -13.79 10.05
C GLU A 180 -5.84 -14.41 11.12
N SER A 181 -6.34 -13.60 12.07
CA SER A 181 -7.22 -14.09 13.13
C SER A 181 -8.51 -14.68 12.55
N GLU A 182 -9.09 -14.04 11.53
CA GLU A 182 -10.28 -14.56 10.85
C GLU A 182 -10.02 -15.92 10.21
N ILE A 183 -8.90 -16.07 9.49
CA ILE A 183 -8.52 -17.34 8.86
C ILE A 183 -8.36 -18.44 9.92
N LEU A 184 -7.67 -18.13 11.03
CA LEU A 184 -7.50 -19.07 12.13
C LEU A 184 -8.83 -19.48 12.75
N PHE A 185 -9.77 -18.54 12.94
CA PHE A 185 -11.12 -18.86 13.41
C PHE A 185 -11.88 -19.74 12.41
N ARG A 186 -11.80 -19.48 11.10
CA ARG A 186 -12.40 -20.35 10.06
C ARG A 186 -11.79 -21.75 10.02
N SER A 187 -10.50 -21.88 10.28
CA SER A 187 -9.85 -23.18 10.40
C SER A 187 -10.31 -23.93 11.66
N ALA A 188 -10.46 -23.23 12.79
CA ALA A 188 -11.02 -23.79 14.01
C ALA A 188 -12.48 -24.26 13.80
N LEU A 189 -13.27 -23.45 13.08
CA LEU A 189 -14.65 -23.74 12.68
C LEU A 189 -14.78 -25.03 11.88
N ALA A 190 -13.86 -25.26 10.95
CA ALA A 190 -13.83 -26.46 10.13
C ALA A 190 -13.32 -27.71 10.89
N GLY A 191 -13.05 -27.60 12.20
CA GLY A 191 -12.50 -28.68 13.01
C GLY A 191 -11.06 -29.04 12.64
N LEU A 192 -10.36 -28.16 11.91
CA LEU A 192 -9.03 -28.45 11.35
C LEU A 192 -7.89 -28.23 12.35
N ALA A 193 -8.13 -27.60 13.50
CA ALA A 193 -7.11 -27.41 14.53
C ALA A 193 -7.72 -27.06 15.91
N GLU A 194 -7.53 -27.91 16.92
CA GLU A 194 -7.92 -27.65 18.32
C GLU A 194 -7.21 -26.44 18.93
N THR A 195 -5.98 -26.13 18.48
CA THR A 195 -5.17 -25.00 18.98
C THR A 195 -5.45 -23.67 18.25
N ALA A 196 -6.28 -23.69 17.20
CA ALA A 196 -6.51 -22.50 16.39
C ALA A 196 -7.28 -21.41 17.15
N THR A 197 -8.09 -21.74 18.16
CA THR A 197 -8.85 -20.75 18.93
C THR A 197 -7.95 -19.87 19.81
N ASP A 198 -6.97 -20.46 20.50
CA ASP A 198 -6.02 -19.71 21.34
C ASP A 198 -5.04 -18.89 20.49
N SER A 199 -4.59 -19.44 19.37
CA SER A 199 -3.77 -18.74 18.40
C SER A 199 -4.52 -17.55 17.79
N ALA A 200 -5.77 -17.76 17.36
CA ALA A 200 -6.62 -16.71 16.81
C ALA A 200 -6.88 -15.59 17.83
N LEU A 201 -7.17 -15.93 19.09
CA LEU A 201 -7.35 -14.97 20.17
C LEU A 201 -6.08 -14.16 20.43
N THR A 202 -4.92 -14.81 20.42
CA THR A 202 -3.62 -14.14 20.60
C THR A 202 -3.35 -13.16 19.45
N THR A 203 -3.55 -13.60 18.21
CA THR A 203 -3.39 -12.77 17.02
C THR A 203 -4.35 -11.57 17.03
N LEU A 204 -5.61 -11.77 17.44
CA LEU A 204 -6.60 -10.71 17.55
C LEU A 204 -6.23 -9.67 18.62
N LYS A 205 -5.72 -10.10 19.78
CA LYS A 205 -5.20 -9.19 20.82
C LYS A 205 -4.01 -8.36 20.32
N LEU A 206 -3.10 -8.99 19.57
CA LEU A 206 -1.98 -8.29 18.95
C LEU A 206 -2.44 -7.26 17.89
N ALA A 207 -3.50 -7.57 17.14
CA ALA A 207 -4.12 -6.61 16.22
C ALA A 207 -4.67 -5.38 16.95
N VAL A 208 -5.40 -5.59 18.06
CA VAL A 208 -5.90 -4.50 18.94
C VAL A 208 -4.74 -3.64 19.45
N GLN A 209 -3.63 -4.25 19.87
CA GLN A 209 -2.46 -3.54 20.37
C GLN A 209 -1.85 -2.64 19.27
N ASP A 210 -1.66 -3.17 18.07
CA ASP A 210 -1.13 -2.43 16.93
C ASP A 210 -2.03 -1.25 16.53
N LEU A 211 -3.34 -1.49 16.40
CA LEU A 211 -4.30 -0.45 16.02
C LEU A 211 -4.37 0.66 17.08
N ASN A 212 -4.30 0.31 18.37
CA ASN A 212 -4.20 1.31 19.43
C ASN A 212 -2.87 2.08 19.41
N ALA A 213 -1.76 1.46 19.00
CA ALA A 213 -0.51 2.17 18.80
C ALA A 213 -0.63 3.21 17.67
N VAL A 214 -1.25 2.86 16.54
CA VAL A 214 -1.54 3.80 15.45
C VAL A 214 -2.45 4.93 15.91
N ARG A 215 -3.54 4.62 16.63
CA ARG A 215 -4.44 5.62 17.19
C ARG A 215 -3.71 6.67 18.04
N ARG A 216 -2.70 6.26 18.80
CA ARG A 216 -1.91 7.17 19.66
C ARG A 216 -0.86 7.96 18.88
N ASN A 217 -0.18 7.30 17.94
CA ASN A 217 1.04 7.83 17.34
C ASN A 217 0.82 8.50 15.97
N ALA A 218 -0.28 8.19 15.28
CA ALA A 218 -0.55 8.73 13.95
C ALA A 218 -0.85 10.24 14.01
N ARG A 219 -0.13 10.99 13.17
CA ARG A 219 -0.38 12.44 13.01
C ARG A 219 -1.65 12.71 12.21
N ASP A 220 -1.97 11.83 11.27
CA ASP A 220 -3.17 11.93 10.44
C ASP A 220 -4.43 11.59 11.25
N ALA A 221 -5.41 12.51 11.27
CA ALA A 221 -6.65 12.33 12.02
C ALA A 221 -7.57 11.25 11.43
N SER A 222 -7.57 11.07 10.11
CA SER A 222 -8.34 10.03 9.43
C SER A 222 -7.76 8.65 9.74
N LEU A 223 -6.43 8.52 9.73
CA LEU A 223 -5.74 7.29 10.11
C LEU A 223 -6.00 6.94 11.58
N ARG A 224 -5.92 7.92 12.49
CA ARG A 224 -6.28 7.72 13.91
C ARG A 224 -7.73 7.29 14.09
N ALA A 225 -8.66 7.93 13.40
CA ALA A 225 -10.09 7.60 13.47
C ALA A 225 -10.35 6.18 12.95
N SER A 226 -9.75 5.80 11.82
CA SER A 226 -9.87 4.44 11.29
C SER A 226 -9.25 3.41 12.22
N ALA A 227 -8.06 3.67 12.77
CA ALA A 227 -7.41 2.78 13.72
C ALA A 227 -8.23 2.64 15.01
N ALA A 228 -8.85 3.71 15.50
CA ALA A 228 -9.75 3.67 16.67
C ALA A 228 -10.99 2.83 16.41
N TYR A 229 -11.61 2.96 15.23
CA TYR A 229 -12.76 2.16 14.82
C TYR A 229 -12.40 0.67 14.81
N TRP A 230 -11.36 0.28 14.08
CA TRP A 230 -10.94 -1.12 13.98
C TRP A 230 -10.46 -1.70 15.31
N ALA A 231 -9.79 -0.92 16.15
CA ALA A 231 -9.40 -1.36 17.49
C ALA A 231 -10.63 -1.67 18.36
N GLY A 232 -11.68 -0.84 18.29
CA GLY A 232 -12.92 -1.04 19.02
C GLY A 232 -13.65 -2.30 18.58
N GLU A 233 -13.81 -2.49 17.27
CA GLU A 233 -14.43 -3.70 16.69
C GLU A 233 -13.66 -4.98 17.07
N ALA A 234 -12.33 -4.94 16.96
CA ALA A 234 -11.49 -6.07 17.35
C ALA A 234 -11.56 -6.35 18.86
N GLN A 235 -11.72 -5.32 19.71
CA GLN A 235 -11.94 -5.50 21.15
C GLN A 235 -13.28 -6.19 21.45
N VAL A 236 -14.35 -5.86 20.73
CA VAL A 236 -15.64 -6.54 20.86
C VAL A 236 -15.50 -8.02 20.49
N LEU A 237 -14.77 -8.33 19.42
CA LEU A 237 -14.49 -9.72 19.04
C LEU A 237 -13.66 -10.46 20.09
N VAL A 238 -12.62 -9.84 20.65
CA VAL A 238 -11.82 -10.42 21.75
C VAL A 238 -12.72 -10.78 22.93
N ALA A 239 -13.57 -9.84 23.36
CA ALA A 239 -14.48 -10.06 24.48
C ALA A 239 -15.47 -11.20 24.21
N LYS A 240 -16.05 -11.26 23.01
CA LYS A 240 -16.95 -12.36 22.59
C LYS A 240 -16.23 -13.70 22.66
N VAL A 241 -15.06 -13.83 22.02
CA VAL A 241 -14.31 -15.09 21.99
C VAL A 241 -13.91 -15.53 23.41
N GLN A 242 -13.47 -14.60 24.26
CA GLN A 242 -13.13 -14.92 25.65
C GLN A 242 -14.33 -15.39 26.47
N ALA A 243 -15.49 -14.74 26.32
CA ALA A 243 -16.71 -15.16 27.01
C ALA A 243 -17.13 -16.58 26.58
N LEU A 244 -17.05 -16.87 25.29
CA LEU A 244 -17.38 -18.17 24.73
C LEU A 244 -16.41 -19.26 25.21
N LEU A 245 -15.10 -18.98 25.27
CA LEU A 245 -14.10 -19.90 25.84
C LEU A 245 -14.34 -20.17 27.33
N ALA A 246 -14.72 -19.14 28.10
CA ALA A 246 -15.00 -19.27 29.52
C ALA A 246 -16.24 -20.13 29.81
N LEU A 247 -17.26 -20.07 28.95
CA LEU A 247 -18.48 -20.87 29.07
C LEU A 247 -18.24 -22.36 28.78
N ASN A 248 -17.34 -22.69 27.85
CA ASN A 248 -17.20 -24.06 27.38
C ASN A 248 -16.17 -24.91 28.10
N GLY A 249 -15.28 -24.35 28.91
CA GLY A 249 -14.35 -25.08 29.81
C GLY A 249 -13.41 -26.12 29.16
N ARG A 250 -13.50 -26.35 27.84
CA ARG A 250 -12.87 -27.43 27.07
C ARG A 250 -12.35 -26.98 25.69
N GLY A 251 -12.10 -25.70 25.49
CA GLY A 251 -11.33 -25.19 24.33
C GLY A 251 -11.99 -25.24 22.95
N THR A 252 -13.16 -25.88 22.81
CA THR A 252 -13.93 -25.92 21.57
C THR A 252 -15.23 -25.14 21.74
N LEU A 253 -15.62 -24.35 20.74
CA LEU A 253 -16.85 -23.56 20.75
C LEU A 253 -17.99 -24.33 20.05
N PRO A 254 -19.27 -24.15 20.43
CA PRO A 254 -20.38 -24.80 19.75
C PRO A 254 -20.56 -24.21 18.34
N GLU A 255 -20.83 -25.05 17.35
CA GLU A 255 -20.91 -24.70 15.92
C GLU A 255 -21.76 -23.45 15.62
N LYS A 256 -22.87 -23.26 16.35
CA LYS A 256 -23.76 -22.10 16.20
C LYS A 256 -23.11 -20.78 16.65
N GLU A 257 -22.39 -20.76 17.76
CA GLU A 257 -21.71 -19.55 18.25
C GLU A 257 -20.51 -19.20 17.37
N LEU A 258 -19.89 -20.25 16.87
CA LEU A 258 -18.84 -20.25 15.87
C LEU A 258 -19.33 -19.63 14.54
N ALA A 259 -20.49 -20.02 14.03
CA ALA A 259 -21.11 -19.42 12.85
C ALA A 259 -21.42 -17.92 13.04
N ASN A 260 -21.93 -17.53 14.21
CA ASN A 260 -22.18 -16.12 14.55
C ASN A 260 -20.90 -15.28 14.64
N LEU A 261 -19.79 -15.88 15.11
CA LEU A 261 -18.46 -15.26 15.08
C LEU A 261 -17.99 -15.07 13.64
N SER A 262 -18.10 -16.10 12.80
CA SER A 262 -17.77 -16.00 11.37
C SER A 262 -18.54 -14.88 10.69
N GLU A 263 -19.84 -14.77 10.96
CA GLU A 263 -20.68 -13.70 10.40
C GLU A 263 -20.22 -12.32 10.90
N SER A 264 -19.85 -12.19 12.17
CA SER A 264 -19.30 -10.93 12.72
C SER A 264 -17.98 -10.55 12.03
N PHE A 265 -17.10 -11.52 11.75
CA PHE A 265 -15.88 -11.31 10.97
C PHE A 265 -16.18 -10.95 9.50
N ASP A 266 -17.15 -11.62 8.89
CA ASP A 266 -17.58 -11.32 7.53
C ASP A 266 -18.19 -9.92 7.43
N GLN A 267 -18.95 -9.46 8.41
CA GLN A 267 -19.49 -8.09 8.45
C GLN A 267 -18.35 -7.08 8.61
N LEU A 268 -17.35 -7.39 9.44
CA LEU A 268 -16.16 -6.56 9.61
C LEU A 268 -15.32 -6.46 8.35
N THR A 269 -15.15 -7.54 7.60
CA THR A 269 -14.34 -7.56 6.38
C THR A 269 -15.10 -7.13 5.12
N ARG A 270 -16.42 -7.35 5.05
CA ARG A 270 -17.28 -6.87 3.95
C ARG A 270 -17.57 -5.38 4.03
N ASN A 271 -17.54 -4.78 5.22
CA ASN A 271 -17.49 -3.34 5.33
C ASN A 271 -16.19 -2.88 4.64
N GLN A 272 -16.35 -2.31 3.44
CA GLN A 272 -15.36 -1.84 2.46
C GLN A 272 -14.30 -0.84 3.01
N GLY A 273 -14.25 -0.68 4.32
CA GLY A 273 -13.33 0.12 5.11
C GLY A 273 -11.87 -0.26 4.96
N LEU A 274 -11.50 -1.52 4.79
CA LEU A 274 -10.08 -1.90 4.69
C LEU A 274 -9.45 -1.33 3.39
N VAL A 275 -10.11 -1.63 2.26
CA VAL A 275 -9.80 -1.10 0.92
C VAL A 275 -9.89 0.43 0.89
N SER A 276 -10.93 1.03 1.47
CA SER A 276 -11.13 2.48 1.43
C SER A 276 -10.24 3.25 2.42
N SER A 277 -9.77 2.61 3.50
CA SER A 277 -8.78 3.16 4.43
C SER A 277 -7.36 3.00 3.90
N VAL A 278 -7.03 1.89 3.23
CA VAL A 278 -5.80 1.75 2.43
C VAL A 278 -5.81 2.74 1.27
N ARG A 279 -6.95 2.91 0.59
CA ARG A 279 -7.15 3.94 -0.46
C ARG A 279 -6.94 5.34 0.12
N ARG A 280 -7.51 5.67 1.28
CA ARG A 280 -7.28 6.96 1.96
C ARG A 280 -5.83 7.17 2.41
N ALA A 281 -5.18 6.14 2.96
CA ALA A 281 -3.76 6.20 3.31
C ALA A 281 -2.87 6.37 2.06
N SER A 282 -3.21 5.73 0.94
CA SER A 282 -2.54 5.94 -0.35
C SER A 282 -2.86 7.31 -0.98
N GLN A 283 -4.04 7.89 -0.72
CA GLN A 283 -4.36 9.27 -1.09
C GLN A 283 -3.56 10.27 -0.26
N VAL A 284 -3.24 9.97 0.99
CA VAL A 284 -2.28 10.73 1.79
C VAL A 284 -0.87 10.65 1.17
N ALA A 285 -0.44 9.48 0.69
CA ALA A 285 0.77 9.34 -0.13
C ALA A 285 0.73 10.17 -1.44
N ALA A 286 -0.44 10.33 -2.06
CA ALA A 286 -0.64 11.21 -3.22
C ALA A 286 -0.72 12.71 -2.86
N VAL A 287 -1.16 13.06 -1.65
CA VAL A 287 -1.04 14.43 -1.10
C VAL A 287 0.42 14.77 -0.85
N TYR A 288 1.25 13.79 -0.49
CA TYR A 288 2.70 13.99 -0.47
C TYR A 288 3.21 14.37 -1.87
N THR A 289 2.71 13.81 -2.98
CA THR A 289 3.09 14.25 -4.34
C THR A 289 2.52 15.60 -4.82
N LYS A 290 1.64 16.26 -4.06
CA LYS A 290 1.14 17.63 -4.33
C LYS A 290 1.76 18.69 -3.40
N MET A 291 2.82 18.32 -2.69
CA MET A 291 3.64 19.20 -1.85
C MET A 291 5.05 19.32 -2.42
#